data_AF-A0A8B9MBN0-F1
#
_entry.id   AF-A0A8B9MBN0-F1
#
_cell.length_a   1.000
_cell.length_b   1.000
_cell.length_c   1.000
_cell.angle_alpha   90.00
_cell.angle_beta   90.00
_cell.angle_gamma   90.00
#
_symmetry.space_group_name_H-M   'P 1'
#
loop_
_entity.id
_entity.type
_entity.pdbx_description
1 polymer ?
#
loop_
_entity_poly.entity_id
_entity_poly.type
_entity_poly.pdbx_seq_one_letter_code
_entity_poly.pdbx_strand_id
1 'polypeptide(L)'
;MPMSRPPAPPGSPRRFGALSTAQLRALLQDEPRLQRAARLSRKFQSLQLEREMCLASNCTLARVNLSLRPQLEDGKASLAIKYHELREIREACWDKQQRLETYLEKWSPQSALSQLQAKLDASEAESEAQVKQFLAQDLPLDSFLESFCQSRTRSHIYRTQLEKLQELLQKDRVGRDPVGPMGCPGALASPAPTRLAPLQNGVAPKAFNLSYGFVPAFLIPSEAVVPFAMPAASRRHHLPALGHQPASPCSKIPSPGSPLRLVGHIRLLSPQPFRRQQRPRHQKLEPPHR
;
A
#
# COMPACT_ATOMS: atom_id res chain seq x y z
N MET A 1 71.94 36.34 38.14
CA MET A 1 70.97 35.32 38.60
C MET A 1 70.60 34.44 37.41
N PRO A 2 71.10 33.20 37.32
CA PRO A 2 70.73 32.29 36.25
C PRO A 2 69.33 31.73 36.55
N MET A 3 68.38 31.93 35.64
CA MET A 3 67.03 31.39 35.76
C MET A 3 67.05 29.88 35.49
N SER A 4 66.97 29.09 36.55
CA SER A 4 66.82 27.64 36.48
C SER A 4 65.55 27.26 35.73
N ARG A 5 65.70 26.46 34.67
CA ARG A 5 64.60 25.95 33.85
C ARG A 5 63.73 24.99 34.69
N PRO A 6 62.39 25.15 34.71
CA PRO A 6 61.52 24.30 35.52
C PRO A 6 61.53 22.84 35.06
N PRO A 7 61.36 21.87 35.98
CA PRO A 7 61.39 20.45 35.65
C PRO A 7 60.19 20.07 34.77
N ALA A 8 60.48 19.52 33.58
CA ALA A 8 59.45 19.11 32.63
C ALA A 8 58.55 17.98 33.19
N PRO A 9 57.25 17.97 32.86
CA PRO A 9 56.28 17.01 33.36
C PRO A 9 56.59 15.57 32.91
N PRO A 10 56.27 14.57 33.76
CA PRO A 10 56.59 13.17 33.51
C PRO A 10 55.75 12.67 32.33
N GLY A 11 56.43 12.22 31.26
CA GLY A 11 55.80 11.67 30.06
C GLY A 11 56.00 12.47 28.77
N SER A 12 56.70 13.60 28.81
CA SER A 12 57.20 14.24 27.59
C SER A 12 58.44 13.49 27.07
N PRO A 13 58.49 13.05 25.79
CA PRO A 13 59.73 12.54 25.24
C PRO A 13 60.72 13.71 25.18
N ARG A 14 61.57 13.85 26.21
CA ARG A 14 62.71 14.78 26.28
C ARG A 14 63.79 14.43 25.25
N ARG A 15 63.42 14.08 24.02
CA ARG A 15 64.36 13.52 23.02
C ARG A 15 65.03 14.57 22.16
N PHE A 16 64.37 15.71 21.89
CA PHE A 16 64.94 16.77 21.05
C PHE A 16 65.53 17.94 21.84
N GLY A 17 65.05 18.19 23.05
CA GLY A 17 65.55 19.27 23.91
C GLY A 17 66.94 19.02 24.51
N ALA A 18 67.50 17.81 24.34
CA ALA A 18 68.81 17.39 24.81
C ALA A 18 69.87 17.31 23.68
N LEU A 19 69.48 17.61 22.44
CA LEU A 19 70.38 17.54 21.27
C LEU A 19 71.07 18.90 21.04
N SER A 20 72.32 18.87 20.58
CA SER A 20 73.04 20.09 20.18
C SER A 20 72.51 20.66 18.86
N THR A 21 72.81 21.94 18.57
CA THR A 21 72.38 22.61 17.33
C THR A 21 72.86 21.90 16.06
N ALA A 22 74.08 21.36 16.07
CA ALA A 22 74.61 20.55 14.97
C ALA A 22 73.85 19.23 14.80
N GLN A 23 73.49 18.56 15.90
CA GLN A 23 72.72 17.31 15.88
C GLN A 23 71.28 17.52 15.42
N LEU A 24 70.66 18.63 15.80
CA LEU A 24 69.32 19.00 15.31
C LEU A 24 69.33 19.30 13.81
N ARG A 25 70.34 20.00 13.29
CA ARG A 25 70.49 20.24 11.85
C ARG A 25 70.73 18.93 11.08
N ALA A 26 71.58 18.05 11.59
CA ALA A 26 71.81 16.73 11.00
C ALA A 26 70.54 15.87 11.01
N LEU A 27 69.73 15.95 12.09
CA LEU A 27 68.45 15.23 12.17
C LEU A 27 67.39 15.81 11.22
N LEU A 28 67.35 17.14 11.04
CA LEU A 28 66.46 17.78 10.07
C LEU A 28 66.82 17.42 8.62
N GLN A 29 68.09 17.09 8.35
CA GLN A 29 68.53 16.62 7.05
C GLN A 29 68.34 15.10 6.85
N ASP A 30 68.06 14.36 7.93
CA ASP A 30 67.79 12.91 7.90
C ASP A 30 66.28 12.64 8.08
N GLU A 31 65.57 12.79 6.96
CA GLU A 31 64.13 12.53 6.83
C GLU A 31 63.70 11.13 7.36
N PRO A 32 64.38 10.01 7.05
CA PRO A 32 63.96 8.72 7.58
C PRO A 32 64.17 8.60 9.10
N ARG A 33 65.13 9.30 9.72
CA ARG A 33 65.20 9.40 11.19
C ARG A 33 64.05 10.23 11.76
N LEU A 34 63.69 11.33 11.12
CA LEU A 34 62.56 12.16 11.56
C LEU A 34 61.22 11.40 11.46
N GLN A 35 60.97 10.70 10.37
CA GLN A 35 59.78 9.86 10.20
C GLN A 35 59.69 8.73 11.23
N ARG A 36 60.82 8.08 11.54
CA ARG A 36 60.87 7.09 12.63
C ARG A 36 60.53 7.73 13.98
N ALA A 37 61.07 8.90 14.28
CA ALA A 37 60.75 9.60 15.52
C ALA A 37 59.27 10.05 15.58
N ALA A 38 58.70 10.48 14.45
CA ALA A 38 57.27 10.82 14.34
C ALA A 38 56.37 9.58 14.55
N ARG A 39 56.71 8.43 13.97
CA ARG A 39 56.00 7.15 14.18
C ARG A 39 56.06 6.67 15.63
N LEU A 40 57.17 6.94 16.32
CA LEU A 40 57.33 6.65 17.74
C LEU A 40 56.68 7.70 18.65
N SER A 41 56.11 8.77 18.10
CA SER A 41 55.41 9.76 18.91
C SER A 41 54.11 9.19 19.46
N ARG A 42 53.79 9.53 20.72
CA ARG A 42 52.56 9.09 21.40
C ARG A 42 51.30 9.50 20.63
N LYS A 43 51.31 10.68 20.01
CA LYS A 43 50.18 11.17 19.19
C LYS A 43 49.96 10.29 17.96
N PHE A 44 51.04 9.95 17.24
CA PHE A 44 50.94 9.06 16.09
C PHE A 44 50.47 7.66 16.49
N GLN A 45 51.00 7.11 17.59
CA GLN A 45 50.58 5.81 18.11
C GLN A 45 49.10 5.79 18.55
N SER A 46 48.60 6.85 19.19
CA SER A 46 47.18 6.99 19.55
C SER A 46 46.28 6.94 18.32
N LEU A 47 46.60 7.76 17.30
CA LEU A 47 45.83 7.78 16.05
C LEU A 47 45.89 6.43 15.31
N GLN A 48 47.04 5.75 15.36
CA GLN A 48 47.19 4.43 14.77
C GLN A 48 46.32 3.39 15.49
N LEU A 49 46.27 3.42 16.82
CA LEU A 49 45.39 2.56 17.61
C LEU A 49 43.91 2.86 17.34
N GLU A 50 43.52 4.13 17.30
CA GLU A 50 42.15 4.55 16.98
C GLU A 50 41.75 4.07 15.57
N ARG A 51 42.65 4.17 14.59
CA ARG A 51 42.44 3.63 13.25
C ARG A 51 42.23 2.12 13.27
N GLU A 52 43.07 1.38 13.98
CA GLU A 52 42.96 -0.08 14.07
C GLU A 52 41.66 -0.50 14.77
N MET A 53 41.26 0.20 15.83
CA MET A 53 39.97 -0.02 16.50
C MET A 53 38.79 0.25 15.56
N CYS A 54 38.83 1.35 14.80
CA CYS A 54 37.80 1.69 13.83
C CYS A 54 37.71 0.63 12.71
N LEU A 55 38.85 0.20 12.18
CA LEU A 55 38.92 -0.85 11.16
C LEU A 55 38.39 -2.19 11.70
N ALA A 56 38.77 -2.58 12.91
CA ALA A 56 38.26 -3.79 13.54
C ALA A 56 36.74 -3.74 13.71
N SER A 57 36.21 -2.62 14.21
CA SER A 57 34.76 -2.38 14.35
C SER A 57 34.03 -2.39 13.00
N ASN A 58 34.58 -1.75 11.98
CA ASN A 58 33.99 -1.78 10.64
C ASN A 58 33.99 -3.21 10.06
N CYS A 59 35.07 -3.96 10.24
CA CYS A 59 35.16 -5.35 9.79
C CYS A 59 34.14 -6.25 10.50
N THR A 60 33.93 -6.10 11.81
CA THR A 60 32.92 -6.89 12.53
C THR A 60 31.51 -6.56 12.04
N LEU A 61 31.18 -5.27 11.88
CA LEU A 61 29.89 -4.84 11.33
C LEU A 61 29.69 -5.33 9.88
N ALA A 62 30.71 -5.24 9.04
CA ALA A 62 30.65 -5.72 7.67
C ALA A 62 30.39 -7.24 7.62
N ARG A 63 31.06 -8.02 8.47
CA ARG A 63 30.80 -9.47 8.56
C ARG A 63 29.36 -9.77 8.97
N VAL A 64 28.85 -9.09 10.00
CA VAL A 64 27.46 -9.27 10.45
C VAL A 64 26.48 -8.87 9.34
N ASN A 65 26.67 -7.73 8.69
CA ASN A 65 25.83 -7.29 7.58
C ASN A 65 25.83 -8.30 6.42
N LEU A 66 27.00 -8.83 6.07
CA LEU A 66 27.12 -9.87 5.04
C LEU A 66 26.42 -11.17 5.46
N SER A 67 26.47 -11.55 6.74
CA SER A 67 25.74 -12.73 7.23
C SER A 67 24.22 -12.56 7.25
N LEU A 68 23.72 -11.32 7.40
CA LEU A 68 22.28 -11.04 7.44
C LEU A 68 21.66 -10.87 6.04
N ARG A 69 22.47 -10.54 5.03
CA ARG A 69 22.03 -10.42 3.63
C ARG A 69 21.21 -11.60 3.10
N PRO A 70 21.67 -12.87 3.21
CA PRO A 70 20.88 -14.00 2.70
C PRO A 70 19.52 -14.09 3.37
N GLN A 71 19.45 -13.92 4.70
CA GLN A 71 18.17 -13.96 5.43
C GLN A 71 17.19 -12.86 4.97
N LEU A 72 17.71 -11.66 4.67
CA LEU A 72 16.89 -10.58 4.14
C LEU A 72 16.43 -10.84 2.71
N GLU A 73 17.28 -11.43 1.87
CA GLU A 73 16.96 -11.80 0.50
C GLU A 73 15.92 -12.92 0.45
N ASP A 74 16.10 -13.96 1.27
CA ASP A 74 15.14 -15.05 1.45
C ASP A 74 13.80 -14.53 1.97
N GLY A 75 13.82 -13.63 2.95
CA GLY A 75 12.62 -12.99 3.49
C GLY A 75 11.87 -12.18 2.43
N LYS A 76 12.59 -11.42 1.58
CA LYS A 76 12.01 -10.69 0.45
C LYS A 76 11.40 -11.63 -0.58
N ALA A 77 12.09 -12.71 -0.94
CA ALA A 77 11.60 -13.70 -1.90
C ALA A 77 10.34 -14.41 -1.37
N SER A 78 10.35 -14.86 -0.12
CA SER A 78 9.19 -15.47 0.55
C SER A 78 7.99 -14.52 0.59
N LEU A 79 8.22 -13.25 0.93
CA LEU A 79 7.17 -12.23 0.92
C LEU A 79 6.60 -11.99 -0.49
N ALA A 80 7.45 -11.95 -1.52
CA ALA A 80 7.01 -11.82 -2.91
C ALA A 80 6.13 -13.00 -3.34
N ILE A 81 6.50 -14.23 -2.97
CA ILE A 81 5.68 -15.43 -3.20
C ILE A 81 4.32 -15.28 -2.51
N LYS A 82 4.27 -14.86 -1.24
CA LYS A 82 3.01 -14.66 -0.52
C LYS A 82 2.11 -13.59 -1.14
N TYR A 83 2.70 -12.50 -1.64
CA TYR A 83 1.92 -11.50 -2.38
C TYR A 83 1.39 -12.03 -3.71
N HIS A 84 2.13 -12.91 -4.37
CA HIS A 84 1.68 -13.56 -5.59
C HIS A 84 0.51 -14.51 -5.31
N GLU A 85 0.64 -15.41 -4.33
CA GLU A 85 -0.44 -16.31 -3.88
C GLU A 85 -1.72 -15.51 -3.51
N LEU A 86 -1.56 -14.40 -2.77
CA LEU A 86 -2.68 -13.53 -2.40
C LEU A 86 -3.37 -12.92 -3.63
N ARG A 87 -2.59 -12.54 -4.65
CA ARG A 87 -3.14 -12.01 -5.90
C ARG A 87 -3.95 -13.09 -6.62
N GLU A 88 -3.40 -14.28 -6.77
CA GLU A 88 -4.09 -15.40 -7.43
C GLU A 88 -5.40 -15.75 -6.72
N ILE A 89 -5.39 -15.83 -5.39
CA ILE A 89 -6.61 -16.10 -4.61
C ILE A 89 -7.63 -14.96 -4.80
N ARG A 90 -7.18 -13.70 -4.82
CA ARG A 90 -8.06 -12.55 -5.03
C ARG A 90 -8.72 -12.58 -6.40
N GLU A 91 -7.95 -12.85 -7.45
CA GLU A 91 -8.45 -12.97 -8.82
C GLU A 91 -9.42 -14.15 -8.92
N ALA A 92 -9.08 -15.31 -8.37
CA ALA A 92 -9.98 -16.47 -8.35
C ALA A 92 -11.29 -16.20 -7.57
N CYS A 93 -11.23 -15.46 -6.47
CA CYS A 93 -12.41 -15.02 -5.73
C CYS A 93 -13.26 -14.04 -6.54
N TRP A 94 -12.62 -13.08 -7.21
CA TRP A 94 -13.29 -12.13 -8.08
C TRP A 94 -14.02 -12.84 -9.22
N ASP A 95 -13.35 -13.77 -9.89
CA ASP A 95 -13.95 -14.57 -10.98
C ASP A 95 -15.16 -15.38 -10.49
N LYS A 96 -15.05 -16.01 -9.32
CA LYS A 96 -16.18 -16.73 -8.71
C LYS A 96 -17.33 -15.79 -8.39
N GLN A 97 -17.04 -14.61 -7.86
CA GLN A 97 -18.05 -13.61 -7.56
C GLN A 97 -18.75 -13.12 -8.83
N GLN A 98 -18.01 -12.80 -9.89
CA GLN A 98 -18.58 -12.40 -11.18
C GLN A 98 -19.47 -13.49 -11.77
N ARG A 99 -19.03 -14.76 -11.71
CA ARG A 99 -19.86 -15.90 -12.14
C ARG A 99 -21.15 -15.97 -11.32
N LEU A 100 -21.08 -15.86 -10.00
CA LEU A 100 -22.26 -15.86 -9.14
C LEU A 100 -23.20 -14.69 -9.46
N GLU A 101 -22.68 -13.47 -9.65
CA GLU A 101 -23.47 -12.31 -10.04
C GLU A 101 -24.23 -12.56 -11.35
N THR A 102 -23.56 -13.09 -12.37
CA THR A 102 -24.23 -13.42 -13.64
C THR A 102 -25.29 -14.53 -13.49
N TYR A 103 -25.05 -15.54 -12.65
CA TYR A 103 -26.04 -16.57 -12.37
C TYR A 103 -27.26 -15.99 -11.62
N LEU A 104 -27.01 -15.16 -10.61
CA LEU A 104 -28.06 -14.53 -9.82
C LEU A 104 -28.89 -13.55 -10.65
N GLU A 105 -28.27 -12.81 -11.57
CA GLU A 105 -28.98 -11.93 -12.49
C GLU A 105 -29.88 -12.73 -13.44
N LYS A 106 -29.35 -13.78 -14.07
CA LYS A 106 -30.10 -14.65 -15.00
C LYS A 106 -31.30 -15.32 -14.33
N TRP A 107 -31.14 -15.78 -13.09
CA TRP A 107 -32.17 -16.46 -12.32
C TRP A 107 -32.87 -15.54 -11.32
N SER A 108 -32.73 -14.23 -11.49
CA SER A 108 -33.41 -13.27 -10.64
C SER A 108 -34.93 -13.31 -10.87
N PRO A 109 -35.74 -13.00 -9.84
CA PRO A 109 -37.18 -12.87 -10.02
C PRO A 109 -37.54 -11.80 -11.07
N GLN A 110 -36.70 -10.76 -11.21
CA GLN A 110 -36.87 -9.74 -12.23
C GLN A 110 -36.64 -10.29 -13.64
N SER A 111 -35.60 -11.11 -13.84
CA SER A 111 -35.38 -11.82 -15.11
C SER A 111 -36.55 -12.74 -15.45
N ALA A 112 -37.08 -13.47 -14.47
CA ALA A 112 -38.26 -14.31 -14.65
C ALA A 112 -39.51 -13.50 -15.06
N LEU A 113 -39.75 -12.33 -14.42
CA LEU A 113 -40.82 -11.41 -14.82
C LEU A 113 -40.66 -10.93 -16.26
N SER A 114 -39.47 -10.47 -16.64
CA SER A 114 -39.20 -10.01 -18.01
C SER A 114 -39.39 -11.12 -19.05
N GLN A 115 -38.97 -12.35 -18.73
CA GLN A 115 -39.19 -13.50 -19.62
C GLN A 115 -40.67 -13.88 -19.74
N LEU A 116 -41.43 -13.84 -18.65
CA LEU A 116 -42.87 -14.10 -18.67
C LEU A 116 -43.62 -13.02 -19.47
N GLN A 117 -43.26 -11.75 -19.29
CA GLN A 117 -43.84 -10.65 -20.05
C GLN A 117 -43.60 -10.84 -21.56
N ALA A 118 -42.36 -11.13 -21.97
CA ALA A 118 -42.04 -11.37 -23.37
C ALA A 118 -42.82 -12.56 -23.97
N LYS A 119 -43.02 -13.64 -23.19
CA LYS A 119 -43.84 -14.79 -23.62
C LYS A 119 -45.33 -14.45 -23.73
N LEU A 120 -45.85 -13.64 -22.81
CA LEU A 120 -47.21 -13.12 -22.85
C LEU A 120 -47.41 -12.31 -24.13
N ASP A 121 -46.56 -11.30 -24.35
CA ASP A 121 -46.61 -10.41 -25.53
C ASP A 121 -46.52 -11.21 -26.84
N ALA A 122 -45.63 -12.21 -26.89
CA ALA A 122 -45.50 -13.10 -28.05
C ALA A 122 -46.79 -13.91 -28.31
N SER A 123 -47.39 -14.50 -27.27
CA SER A 123 -48.64 -15.27 -27.42
C SER A 123 -49.85 -14.39 -27.77
N GLU A 124 -49.89 -13.15 -27.30
CA GLU A 124 -50.91 -12.17 -27.67
C GLU A 124 -50.75 -11.77 -29.15
N ALA A 125 -49.52 -11.48 -29.58
CA ALA A 125 -49.21 -11.19 -30.98
C ALA A 125 -49.51 -12.36 -31.93
N GLU A 126 -49.21 -13.60 -31.51
CA GLU A 126 -49.60 -14.82 -32.25
C GLU A 126 -51.12 -14.89 -32.41
N SER A 127 -51.89 -14.64 -31.34
CA SER A 127 -53.35 -14.66 -31.40
C SER A 127 -53.92 -13.59 -32.33
N GLU A 128 -53.31 -12.40 -32.38
CA GLU A 128 -53.69 -11.34 -33.31
C GLU A 128 -53.35 -11.70 -34.76
N ALA A 129 -52.19 -12.33 -34.99
CA ALA A 129 -51.79 -12.79 -36.31
C ALA A 129 -52.75 -13.85 -36.85
N GLN A 130 -53.16 -14.80 -36.02
CA GLN A 130 -54.16 -15.82 -36.36
C GLN A 130 -55.51 -15.20 -36.75
N VAL A 131 -55.97 -14.18 -36.00
CA VAL A 131 -57.19 -13.44 -36.33
C VAL A 131 -57.05 -12.73 -37.68
N LYS A 132 -55.92 -12.06 -37.92
CA LYS A 132 -55.65 -11.38 -39.20
C LYS A 132 -55.65 -12.36 -40.38
N GLN A 133 -55.00 -13.51 -40.24
CA GLN A 133 -54.97 -14.56 -41.26
C GLN A 133 -56.36 -15.15 -41.52
N PHE A 134 -57.14 -15.42 -40.47
CA PHE A 134 -58.51 -15.91 -40.62
C PHE A 134 -59.41 -14.90 -41.35
N LEU A 135 -59.33 -13.61 -41.01
CA LEU A 135 -60.07 -12.54 -41.70
C LEU A 135 -59.63 -12.36 -43.17
N ALA A 136 -58.37 -12.64 -43.48
CA ALA A 136 -57.84 -12.68 -44.84
C ALA A 136 -58.23 -13.95 -45.62
N GLN A 137 -58.91 -14.90 -44.98
CA GLN A 137 -59.26 -16.23 -45.53
C GLN A 137 -58.04 -17.13 -45.81
N ASP A 138 -56.87 -16.80 -45.25
CA ASP A 138 -55.63 -17.59 -45.37
C ASP A 138 -55.58 -18.78 -44.40
N LEU A 139 -56.51 -18.84 -43.44
CA LEU A 139 -56.58 -19.88 -42.39
C LEU A 139 -58.01 -20.46 -42.31
N PRO A 140 -58.20 -21.78 -42.51
CA PRO A 140 -59.51 -22.43 -42.37
C PRO A 140 -60.07 -22.33 -40.95
N LEU A 141 -61.41 -22.38 -40.82
CA LEU A 141 -62.10 -22.21 -39.53
C LEU A 141 -61.62 -23.19 -38.46
N ASP A 142 -61.56 -24.49 -38.77
CA ASP A 142 -61.20 -25.51 -37.77
C ASP A 142 -59.77 -25.32 -37.26
N SER A 143 -58.83 -25.02 -38.17
CA SER A 143 -57.43 -24.73 -37.83
C SER A 143 -57.28 -23.42 -37.06
N PHE A 144 -58.07 -22.40 -37.40
CA PHE A 144 -58.14 -21.15 -36.64
C PHE A 144 -58.61 -21.40 -35.21
N LEU A 145 -59.74 -22.09 -35.01
CA LEU A 145 -60.28 -22.34 -33.69
C LEU A 145 -59.29 -23.10 -32.81
N GLU A 146 -58.68 -24.16 -33.33
CA GLU A 146 -57.68 -24.93 -32.60
C GLU A 146 -56.48 -24.05 -32.20
N SER A 147 -55.86 -23.37 -33.17
CA SER A 147 -54.63 -22.61 -32.94
C SER A 147 -54.86 -21.33 -32.12
N PHE A 148 -56.00 -20.68 -32.27
CA PHE A 148 -56.40 -19.49 -31.51
C PHE A 148 -56.77 -19.82 -30.08
N CYS A 149 -57.54 -20.89 -29.85
CA CYS A 149 -57.80 -21.36 -28.48
C CYS A 149 -56.48 -21.68 -27.77
N GLN A 150 -55.55 -22.37 -28.44
CA GLN A 150 -54.23 -22.66 -27.87
C GLN A 150 -53.43 -21.40 -27.53
N SER A 151 -53.31 -20.43 -28.44
CA SER A 151 -52.55 -19.19 -28.19
C SER A 151 -53.18 -18.35 -27.08
N ARG A 152 -54.52 -18.23 -27.06
CA ARG A 152 -55.26 -17.54 -26.00
C ARG A 152 -55.12 -18.22 -24.65
N THR A 153 -55.20 -19.55 -24.59
CA THR A 153 -54.98 -20.29 -23.35
C THR A 153 -53.57 -20.03 -22.82
N ARG A 154 -52.53 -20.04 -23.66
CA ARG A 154 -51.15 -19.71 -23.24
C ARG A 154 -51.04 -18.27 -22.72
N SER A 155 -51.62 -17.30 -23.43
CA SER A 155 -51.65 -15.89 -23.00
C SER A 155 -52.29 -15.74 -21.61
N HIS A 156 -53.46 -16.34 -21.38
CA HIS A 156 -54.10 -16.30 -20.06
C HIS A 156 -53.24 -16.96 -18.97
N ILE A 157 -52.62 -18.11 -19.26
CA ILE A 157 -51.69 -18.77 -18.32
C ILE A 157 -50.52 -17.84 -17.96
N TYR A 158 -49.84 -17.25 -18.96
CA TYR A 158 -48.70 -16.37 -18.70
C TYR A 158 -49.11 -15.11 -17.95
N ARG A 159 -50.28 -14.55 -18.26
CA ARG A 159 -50.84 -13.40 -17.55
C ARG A 159 -51.07 -13.70 -16.07
N THR A 160 -51.71 -14.84 -15.77
CA THR A 160 -51.91 -15.28 -14.38
C THR A 160 -50.59 -15.57 -13.68
N GLN A 161 -49.63 -16.21 -14.36
CA GLN A 161 -48.29 -16.46 -13.79
C GLN A 161 -47.56 -15.16 -13.46
N LEU A 162 -47.65 -14.16 -14.33
CA LEU A 162 -47.03 -12.86 -14.14
C LEU A 162 -47.65 -12.10 -12.96
N GLU A 163 -48.98 -12.04 -12.89
CA GLU A 163 -49.71 -11.44 -11.75
C GLU A 163 -49.33 -12.13 -10.44
N LYS A 164 -49.30 -13.46 -10.41
CA LYS A 164 -48.95 -14.22 -9.19
C LYS A 164 -47.50 -14.01 -8.77
N LEU A 165 -46.55 -13.95 -9.71
CA LEU A 165 -45.16 -13.66 -9.40
C LEU A 165 -45.00 -12.22 -8.87
N GLN A 166 -45.70 -11.24 -9.45
CA GLN A 166 -45.71 -9.86 -8.95
C GLN A 166 -46.29 -9.76 -7.55
N GLU A 167 -47.41 -10.44 -7.26
CA GLU A 167 -48.01 -10.49 -5.93
C GLU A 167 -47.04 -11.04 -4.88
N LEU A 168 -46.33 -12.14 -5.18
CA LEU A 168 -45.35 -12.72 -4.27
C LEU A 168 -44.21 -11.75 -3.97
N LEU A 169 -43.69 -11.08 -5.01
CA LEU A 169 -42.61 -10.10 -4.86
C LEU A 169 -43.04 -8.83 -4.11
N GLN A 170 -44.30 -8.43 -4.21
CA GLN A 170 -44.84 -7.33 -3.41
C GLN A 170 -45.03 -7.72 -1.95
N LYS A 171 -45.55 -8.94 -1.67
CA LYS A 171 -45.70 -9.47 -0.30
C LYS A 171 -44.36 -9.58 0.42
N ASP A 172 -43.32 -10.05 -0.26
CA ASP A 172 -41.97 -10.12 0.30
C ASP A 172 -41.37 -8.75 0.64
N ARG A 173 -41.79 -7.68 -0.06
CA ARG A 173 -41.38 -6.30 0.27
C ARG A 173 -42.12 -5.80 1.51
N VAL A 174 -43.43 -6.02 1.60
CA VAL A 174 -44.25 -5.60 2.75
C VAL A 174 -43.87 -6.34 4.04
N GLY A 175 -43.45 -7.61 3.96
CA GLY A 175 -42.97 -8.38 5.12
C GLY A 175 -41.58 -7.96 5.63
N ARG A 176 -40.85 -7.11 4.90
CA ARG A 176 -39.50 -6.66 5.27
C ARG A 176 -39.48 -5.24 5.85
N ASP A 177 -40.59 -4.51 5.81
CA ASP A 177 -40.70 -3.23 6.49
C ASP A 177 -40.91 -3.47 8.00
N PRO A 178 -40.00 -3.04 8.89
CA PRO A 178 -40.30 -3.03 10.31
C PRO A 178 -41.37 -1.97 10.55
N VAL A 179 -42.59 -2.42 10.83
CA VAL A 179 -43.59 -1.60 11.52
C VAL A 179 -43.00 -1.23 12.88
N GLY A 180 -42.31 -0.08 12.93
CA GLY A 180 -41.87 0.54 14.17
C GLY A 180 -43.08 1.18 14.87
N PRO A 181 -43.32 0.92 16.16
CA PRO A 181 -44.34 1.64 16.90
C PRO A 181 -43.94 3.10 17.08
N MET A 182 -44.95 3.94 16.92
CA MET A 182 -44.94 5.39 17.12
C MET A 182 -44.34 5.82 18.47
N GLY A 183 -43.38 6.76 18.45
CA GLY A 183 -42.95 7.47 19.66
C GLY A 183 -41.63 8.25 19.53
N CYS A 184 -41.74 9.58 19.61
CA CYS A 184 -40.72 10.61 19.91
C CYS A 184 -40.03 11.35 18.73
N PRO A 185 -40.09 12.71 18.72
CA PRO A 185 -39.51 13.55 17.67
C PRO A 185 -38.07 13.97 17.99
N GLY A 186 -37.24 14.05 16.95
CA GLY A 186 -36.03 14.89 16.94
C GLY A 186 -34.72 14.16 16.67
N ALA A 187 -34.27 14.19 15.41
CA ALA A 187 -32.89 14.48 15.01
C ALA A 187 -32.75 14.39 13.49
N LEU A 188 -32.38 15.50 12.84
CA LEU A 188 -31.92 15.52 11.45
C LEU A 188 -30.62 14.69 11.32
N ALA A 189 -30.56 13.80 10.33
CA ALA A 189 -29.29 13.40 9.71
C ALA A 189 -29.49 12.91 8.26
N SER A 190 -28.59 13.40 7.40
CA SER A 190 -28.48 13.32 5.93
C SER A 190 -28.42 11.89 5.34
N PRO A 191 -28.64 11.68 4.02
CA PRO A 191 -28.85 10.37 3.43
C PRO A 191 -27.52 9.63 3.16
N ALA A 192 -27.42 8.39 3.63
CA ALA A 192 -26.37 7.44 3.26
C ALA A 192 -26.95 6.41 2.28
N PRO A 193 -26.14 5.87 1.33
CA PRO A 193 -26.66 5.09 0.21
C PRO A 193 -27.17 3.71 0.65
N THR A 194 -28.31 3.36 0.09
CA THR A 194 -29.07 2.12 0.24
C THR A 194 -28.19 0.87 0.10
N ARG A 195 -27.84 0.24 1.23
CA ARG A 195 -27.38 -1.16 1.24
C ARG A 195 -28.60 -2.06 1.34
N LEU A 196 -28.90 -2.80 0.26
CA LEU A 196 -29.88 -3.87 0.28
C LEU A 196 -29.34 -5.04 1.12
N ALA A 197 -29.99 -5.34 2.24
CA ALA A 197 -29.73 -6.53 3.04
C ALA A 197 -30.34 -7.78 2.38
N PRO A 198 -29.72 -8.97 2.43
CA PRO A 198 -30.38 -10.22 2.03
C PRO A 198 -31.26 -10.78 3.15
N LEU A 199 -32.36 -11.41 2.74
CA LEU A 199 -33.41 -12.03 3.54
C LEU A 199 -32.82 -13.21 4.35
N GLN A 200 -33.03 -13.22 5.68
CA GLN A 200 -32.74 -14.37 6.54
C GLN A 200 -33.92 -15.33 6.53
N ASN A 201 -33.69 -16.61 6.22
CA ASN A 201 -34.44 -17.74 6.76
C ASN A 201 -33.60 -19.02 6.62
N GLY A 202 -33.33 -19.68 7.76
CA GLY A 202 -32.89 -21.08 7.85
C GLY A 202 -31.37 -21.33 7.78
N VAL A 203 -30.77 -21.62 8.96
CA VAL A 203 -29.41 -22.18 9.18
C VAL A 203 -28.26 -21.35 8.60
N ALA A 204 -27.67 -20.50 9.44
CA ALA A 204 -26.54 -19.66 9.08
C ALA A 204 -25.27 -20.48 8.72
N PRO A 205 -24.73 -20.42 7.49
CA PRO A 205 -23.30 -20.49 7.33
C PRO A 205 -22.73 -19.15 7.78
N LYS A 206 -21.77 -19.19 8.69
CA LYS A 206 -21.04 -18.05 9.24
C LYS A 206 -20.68 -17.07 8.12
N ALA A 207 -21.35 -15.92 8.07
CA ALA A 207 -21.00 -14.84 7.17
C ALA A 207 -19.57 -14.40 7.54
N PHE A 208 -18.61 -14.74 6.69
CA PHE A 208 -17.30 -14.12 6.76
C PHE A 208 -17.47 -12.68 6.30
N ASN A 209 -17.80 -11.80 7.26
CA ASN A 209 -17.46 -10.39 7.16
C ASN A 209 -15.93 -10.30 7.03
N LEU A 210 -15.44 -10.46 5.81
CA LEU A 210 -14.07 -10.08 5.44
C LEU A 210 -14.03 -8.55 5.30
N SER A 211 -14.35 -7.85 6.39
CA SER A 211 -13.84 -6.50 6.63
C SER A 211 -12.44 -6.59 7.23
N TYR A 212 -11.61 -7.51 6.73
CA TYR A 212 -10.18 -7.38 6.95
C TYR A 212 -9.74 -6.36 5.92
N GLY A 213 -9.62 -5.10 6.37
CA GLY A 213 -8.83 -4.11 5.67
C GLY A 213 -7.42 -4.65 5.52
N PHE A 214 -7.17 -5.37 4.41
CA PHE A 214 -5.82 -5.73 3.98
C PHE A 214 -5.19 -4.49 3.39
N VAL A 215 -4.92 -3.52 4.27
CA VAL A 215 -4.01 -2.43 4.00
C VAL A 215 -2.61 -3.07 4.04
N PRO A 216 -1.86 -3.12 2.93
CA PRO A 216 -0.48 -3.55 2.96
C PRO A 216 0.26 -2.68 3.98
N ALA A 217 1.15 -3.26 4.78
CA ALA A 217 1.92 -2.51 5.76
C ALA A 217 2.71 -1.34 5.11
N PHE A 218 2.95 -1.41 3.80
CA PHE A 218 3.51 -0.34 2.98
C PHE A 218 2.86 -0.33 1.59
N LEU A 219 2.32 0.81 1.16
CA LEU A 219 1.92 1.05 -0.22
C LEU A 219 3.20 1.32 -1.02
N ILE A 220 3.64 0.36 -1.83
CA ILE A 220 4.71 0.59 -2.81
C ILE A 220 4.04 1.14 -4.07
N PRO A 221 4.31 2.39 -4.49
CA PRO A 221 3.79 2.93 -5.75
C PRO A 221 4.23 2.02 -6.91
N SER A 222 3.31 1.71 -7.83
CA SER A 222 3.60 0.85 -9.00
C SER A 222 4.69 1.40 -9.93
N GLU A 223 5.10 2.66 -9.77
CA GLU A 223 6.24 3.27 -10.49
C GLU A 223 7.62 2.88 -9.93
N ALA A 224 7.70 2.19 -8.78
CA ALA A 224 8.98 1.79 -8.16
C ALA A 224 9.47 0.40 -8.58
N VAL A 225 8.83 -0.27 -9.54
CA VAL A 225 9.38 -1.48 -10.18
C VAL A 225 10.32 -1.04 -11.30
N VAL A 226 11.45 -0.47 -10.90
CA VAL A 226 12.63 -0.44 -11.76
C VAL A 226 13.62 -1.41 -11.12
N PRO A 227 14.10 -2.44 -11.83
CA PRO A 227 15.20 -3.24 -11.33
C PRO A 227 16.34 -2.28 -11.00
N PHE A 228 16.86 -2.32 -9.77
CA PHE A 228 18.09 -1.61 -9.45
C PHE A 228 19.13 -2.06 -10.48
N ALA A 229 19.53 -1.16 -11.39
CA ALA A 229 20.62 -1.41 -12.31
C ALA A 229 21.88 -1.58 -11.46
N MET A 230 22.36 -2.82 -11.36
CA MET A 230 23.66 -3.11 -10.78
C MET A 230 24.72 -2.34 -11.59
N PRO A 231 25.56 -1.49 -10.98
CA PRO A 231 26.62 -0.83 -11.72
C PRO A 231 27.55 -1.91 -12.27
N ALA A 232 27.69 -1.97 -13.58
CA ALA A 232 28.71 -2.77 -14.22
C ALA A 232 30.08 -2.39 -13.63
N ALA A 233 30.86 -3.39 -13.26
CA ALA A 233 32.17 -3.21 -12.66
C ALA A 233 33.12 -2.49 -13.63
N SER A 234 33.26 -1.17 -13.47
CA SER A 234 34.34 -0.42 -14.10
C SER A 234 35.65 -0.76 -13.41
N ARG A 235 36.53 -1.42 -14.16
CA ARG A 235 37.91 -1.67 -13.76
C ARG A 235 38.66 -0.34 -13.62
N ARG A 236 39.25 -0.18 -12.43
CA ARG A 236 40.56 0.44 -12.13
C ARG A 236 40.73 1.98 -12.23
N HIS A 237 41.28 2.51 -11.11
CA HIS A 237 41.98 3.78 -10.88
C HIS A 237 41.08 5.03 -11.06
N HIS A 238 40.84 5.94 -10.09
CA HIS A 238 41.72 6.65 -9.17
C HIS A 238 40.88 7.19 -7.99
N LEU A 239 41.41 7.19 -6.76
CA LEU A 239 40.76 7.81 -5.60
C LEU A 239 41.00 9.35 -5.60
N PRO A 240 40.03 10.20 -5.22
CA PRO A 240 40.26 11.63 -5.06
C PRO A 240 41.08 11.94 -3.79
N ALA A 241 41.89 13.00 -3.85
CA ALA A 241 42.68 13.51 -2.74
C ALA A 241 41.82 14.17 -1.64
N LEU A 242 42.10 13.85 -0.38
CA LEU A 242 41.54 14.51 0.80
C LEU A 242 42.06 15.96 0.90
N GLY A 243 41.23 16.91 0.45
CA GLY A 243 41.38 18.34 0.71
C GLY A 243 40.78 18.74 2.07
N HIS A 244 41.33 19.80 2.65
CA HIS A 244 41.21 20.27 4.04
C HIS A 244 39.80 20.39 4.65
N GLN A 245 39.72 20.00 5.93
CA GLN A 245 38.72 20.42 6.90
C GLN A 245 39.24 21.63 7.71
N PRO A 246 38.40 22.62 8.05
CA PRO A 246 38.61 23.46 9.22
C PRO A 246 37.70 23.04 10.40
N ALA A 247 38.37 22.82 11.53
CA ALA A 247 37.97 22.98 12.94
C ALA A 247 36.62 22.42 13.49
N SER A 248 36.79 21.59 14.52
CA SER A 248 35.83 21.09 15.52
C SER A 248 35.06 22.17 16.32
N PRO A 249 34.04 21.79 17.10
CA PRO A 249 34.33 21.57 18.52
C PRO A 249 33.77 20.27 19.12
N CYS A 250 34.56 19.79 20.08
CA CYS A 250 34.44 18.62 20.93
C CYS A 250 33.07 18.47 21.64
N SER A 251 32.51 17.26 21.67
CA SER A 251 31.66 16.84 22.79
C SER A 251 31.87 15.35 23.16
N LYS A 252 32.38 15.21 24.39
CA LYS A 252 32.31 14.12 25.39
C LYS A 252 31.68 12.77 24.96
N ILE A 253 32.50 11.72 25.06
CA ILE A 253 32.05 10.33 25.21
C ILE A 253 31.59 10.10 26.66
N PRO A 254 30.57 9.25 26.87
CA PRO A 254 30.70 8.25 27.93
C PRO A 254 30.43 6.83 27.40
N SER A 255 31.15 5.88 27.98
CA SER A 255 30.96 4.42 27.89
C SER A 255 31.17 3.84 29.29
N PRO A 256 30.80 2.59 29.62
CA PRO A 256 29.84 1.65 29.01
C PRO A 256 28.84 1.06 30.03
N GLY A 257 27.73 0.47 29.56
CA GLY A 257 26.84 -0.36 30.37
C GLY A 257 25.92 -1.23 29.49
N SER A 258 26.05 -2.55 29.62
CA SER A 258 25.25 -3.61 28.98
C SER A 258 23.80 -3.70 29.57
N PRO A 259 22.99 -4.73 29.23
CA PRO A 259 22.34 -5.00 27.94
C PRO A 259 20.79 -5.11 28.09
N LEU A 260 20.07 -5.12 26.96
CA LEU A 260 18.69 -5.61 26.76
C LEU A 260 17.57 -5.10 27.70
N ARG A 261 16.72 -4.18 27.21
CA ARG A 261 15.25 -4.32 27.31
C ARG A 261 14.53 -3.66 26.14
N LEU A 262 13.77 -4.49 25.43
CA LEU A 262 12.66 -4.14 24.55
C LEU A 262 11.64 -3.28 25.32
N VAL A 263 11.07 -2.27 24.67
CA VAL A 263 9.66 -1.79 24.75
C VAL A 263 9.58 -0.31 24.35
N GLY A 264 8.82 -0.03 23.29
CA GLY A 264 7.90 1.11 23.22
C GLY A 264 8.43 2.48 22.80
N HIS A 265 7.85 2.97 21.68
CA HIS A 265 7.66 4.38 21.29
C HIS A 265 8.75 5.05 20.42
N ILE A 266 8.63 4.84 19.11
CA ILE A 266 9.12 5.80 18.11
C ILE A 266 8.06 6.90 17.97
N ARG A 267 8.39 8.15 18.34
CA ARG A 267 7.64 9.33 17.90
C ARG A 267 7.95 9.56 16.42
N LEU A 268 7.00 9.25 15.56
CA LEU A 268 7.05 9.60 14.14
C LEU A 268 6.90 11.12 14.00
N LEU A 269 7.98 11.80 13.59
CA LEU A 269 7.90 13.15 13.01
C LEU A 269 7.21 13.02 11.65
N SER A 270 5.95 13.48 11.58
CA SER A 270 5.20 13.59 10.34
C SER A 270 5.61 14.86 9.57
N PRO A 271 5.72 14.83 8.23
CA PRO A 271 5.79 16.05 7.43
C PRO A 271 4.38 16.62 7.28
N GLN A 272 4.20 17.88 7.66
CA GLN A 272 2.97 18.64 7.49
C GLN A 272 2.69 18.89 5.99
N PRO A 273 1.47 18.66 5.46
CA PRO A 273 1.17 19.02 4.08
C PRO A 273 0.84 20.51 3.95
N PHE A 274 1.55 21.19 3.05
CA PHE A 274 1.24 22.54 2.60
C PHE A 274 -0.16 22.58 1.96
N ARG A 275 -1.07 23.36 2.56
CA ARG A 275 -2.38 23.71 1.97
C ARG A 275 -2.15 24.70 0.81
N ARG A 276 -2.26 24.24 -0.44
CA ARG A 276 -2.49 25.13 -1.59
C ARG A 276 -3.94 25.63 -1.53
N GLN A 277 -4.17 26.84 -1.05
CA GLN A 277 -5.44 27.54 -1.26
C GLN A 277 -5.51 27.96 -2.73
N GLN A 278 -6.31 27.26 -3.54
CA GLN A 278 -6.84 27.84 -4.77
C GLN A 278 -8.07 28.67 -4.40
N ARG A 279 -7.97 30.00 -4.48
CA ARG A 279 -9.14 30.90 -4.41
C ARG A 279 -9.76 31.01 -5.81
N PRO A 280 -11.09 30.98 -5.94
CA PRO A 280 -11.77 31.32 -7.19
C PRO A 280 -11.65 32.83 -7.46
N ARG A 281 -11.28 33.22 -8.68
CA ARG A 281 -11.36 34.61 -9.13
C ARG A 281 -12.83 34.97 -9.36
N HIS A 282 -13.42 35.77 -8.46
CA HIS A 282 -14.62 36.53 -8.76
C HIS A 282 -14.23 37.77 -9.56
N GLN A 283 -14.63 37.83 -10.83
CA GLN A 283 -14.70 39.08 -11.58
C GLN A 283 -16.03 39.76 -11.20
N LYS A 284 -15.94 40.94 -10.59
CA LYS A 284 -17.05 41.90 -10.54
C LYS A 284 -16.44 43.30 -10.59
N LEU A 285 -16.37 43.88 -11.79
CA LEU A 285 -16.27 45.33 -11.95
C LEU A 285 -17.67 45.83 -12.27
N GLU A 286 -18.21 46.68 -11.38
CA GLU A 286 -19.42 47.46 -11.61
C GLU A 286 -19.09 48.82 -12.28
N PRO A 287 -20.08 49.52 -12.86
CA PRO A 287 -19.89 50.61 -13.81
C PRO A 287 -19.78 51.99 -13.13
N PRO A 288 -19.34 53.04 -13.84
CA PRO A 288 -19.44 54.41 -13.36
C PRO A 288 -20.80 55.01 -13.72
N HIS A 289 -21.54 55.52 -12.74
CA HIS A 289 -22.58 56.50 -12.97
C HIS A 289 -22.15 57.86 -12.41
N ARG A 290 -22.67 58.91 -13.07
CA ARG A 290 -22.49 60.35 -12.84
C ARG A 290 -22.35 60.79 -11.39
#